data_AF-A0A382ZU58-F1
#
_entry.id   AF-A0A382ZU58-F1
#
_cell.length_a   1.000
_cell.length_b   1.000
_cell.length_c   1.000
_cell.angle_alpha   90.00
_cell.angle_beta   90.00
_cell.angle_gamma   90.00
#
_symmetry.space_group_name_H-M   'P 1'
#
loop_
_entity.id
_entity.type
_entity.pdbx_description
1 polymer ?
#
loop_
_entity_poly.entity_id
_entity_poly.type
_entity_poly.pdbx_seq_one_letter_code
_entity_poly.pdbx_strand_id
1 'polypeptide(L)'
;MAEQALAYNPDAVCIVQEKCQHQLEALLSDTEITICSGRNALLELAGRADVNLTMNGLVGSAGMEPTIEAIKNGVDVALSNKESMVM
;
A
#
# COMPACT_ATOMS: atom_id res chain seq x y z
N MET A 1 -1.10 -9.88 7.08
CA MET A 1 0.00 -9.00 6.65
C MET A 1 1.35 -9.67 6.82
N ALA A 2 1.84 -9.96 8.03
CA ALA A 2 3.16 -10.61 8.22
C ALA A 2 3.32 -11.93 7.43
N GLU A 3 2.34 -12.84 7.49
CA GLU A 3 2.36 -14.08 6.71
C GLU A 3 2.46 -13.84 5.19
N GLN A 4 1.76 -12.83 4.67
CA GLN A 4 1.82 -12.46 3.25
C GLN A 4 3.17 -11.84 2.90
N ALA A 5 3.71 -10.98 3.76
CA ALA A 5 5.01 -10.37 3.56
C ALA A 5 6.11 -11.43 3.48
N LEU A 6 6.08 -12.43 4.36
CA LEU A 6 7.01 -13.56 4.33
C LEU A 6 6.84 -14.45 3.09
N ALA A 7 5.61 -14.64 2.62
CA ALA A 7 5.32 -15.47 1.45
C ALA A 7 5.74 -14.84 0.12
N TYR A 8 5.63 -13.51 -0.01
CA TYR A 8 5.84 -12.80 -1.27
C TYR A 8 7.08 -11.91 -1.30
N ASN A 9 7.73 -11.67 -0.16
CA ASN A 9 8.94 -10.87 0.01
C ASN A 9 8.94 -9.53 -0.79
N PRO A 10 7.95 -8.65 -0.57
CA PRO A 10 7.88 -7.36 -1.28
C PRO A 10 8.97 -6.38 -0.83
N ASP A 11 9.32 -5.40 -1.66
CA ASP A 11 10.28 -4.35 -1.27
C ASP A 11 9.82 -3.53 -0.06
N ALA A 12 8.50 -3.32 0.07
CA ALA A 12 7.92 -2.53 1.15
C ALA A 12 6.52 -3.00 1.55
N VAL A 13 6.17 -2.77 2.82
CA VAL A 13 4.84 -2.97 3.39
C VAL A 13 4.46 -1.74 4.22
N CYS A 14 3.25 -1.23 4.04
CA CYS A 14 2.72 -0.15 4.88
C CYS A 14 1.54 -0.60 5.73
N ILE A 15 1.62 -0.32 7.03
CA ILE A 15 0.49 -0.48 7.96
C ILE A 15 -0.03 0.89 8.42
N VAL A 16 -1.26 1.23 8.05
CA VAL A 16 -1.83 2.55 8.36
C VAL A 16 -1.98 2.78 9.87
N GLN A 17 -2.19 1.72 10.64
CA GLN A 17 -2.24 1.80 12.10
C GLN A 17 -0.83 1.84 12.68
N GLU A 18 -0.32 3.03 12.92
CA GLU A 18 1.04 3.29 13.45
C GLU A 18 1.36 2.50 14.72
N LYS A 19 0.38 2.33 15.62
CA LYS A 19 0.53 1.52 16.84
C LYS A 19 0.90 0.05 16.59
N CYS A 20 0.67 -0.47 15.39
CA CYS A 20 0.96 -1.83 14.99
C CYS A 20 2.34 -1.98 14.31
N GLN A 21 3.05 -0.88 14.04
CA GLN A 21 4.35 -0.90 13.36
C GLN A 21 5.37 -1.78 14.09
N HIS A 22 5.59 -1.54 15.39
CA HIS A 22 6.56 -2.31 16.17
C HIS A 22 6.27 -3.82 16.20
N GLN A 23 4.99 -4.18 16.24
CA GLN A 23 4.60 -5.59 16.18
C GLN A 23 4.93 -6.21 14.82
N LEU A 24 4.72 -5.46 13.72
CA LEU A 24 5.04 -5.93 12.38
C LEU A 24 6.55 -6.02 12.15
N GLU A 25 7.32 -5.04 12.63
CA GLU A 25 8.80 -5.06 12.62
C GLU A 25 9.37 -6.28 13.35
N ALA A 26 8.84 -6.59 14.53
CA ALA A 26 9.27 -7.77 15.28
C ALA A 26 8.95 -9.09 14.56
N LEU A 27 7.86 -9.16 13.79
CA LEU A 27 7.47 -10.36 13.03
C LEU A 27 8.25 -10.53 11.73
N LEU A 28 8.85 -9.45 11.23
CA LEU A 28 9.57 -9.39 9.94
C LEU A 28 11.05 -9.03 10.12
N SER A 29 11.60 -9.19 11.33
CA SER A 29 12.95 -8.76 11.69
C SER A 29 14.06 -9.42 10.87
N ASP A 30 13.79 -10.62 10.35
CA ASP A 30 14.74 -11.41 9.55
C ASP A 30 14.58 -11.18 8.04
N THR A 31 13.94 -10.07 7.65
CA THR A 31 13.67 -9.73 6.25
C THR A 31 14.25 -8.36 5.90
N GLU A 32 14.51 -8.14 4.60
CA GLU A 32 14.92 -6.84 4.05
C GLU A 32 13.72 -5.97 3.64
N ILE A 33 12.51 -6.31 4.09
CA ILE A 33 11.27 -5.63 3.72
C ILE A 33 11.22 -4.27 4.41
N THR A 34 11.06 -3.19 3.65
CA THR A 34 10.90 -1.86 4.23
C THR A 34 9.52 -1.73 4.87
N ILE A 35 9.46 -1.47 6.17
CA ILE A 35 8.21 -1.31 6.90
C ILE A 35 7.94 0.18 7.11
N CYS A 36 6.83 0.65 6.55
CA CYS A 36 6.34 2.01 6.75
C CYS A 36 5.00 2.00 7.49
N SER A 37 4.61 3.14 8.07
CA SER A 37 3.34 3.23 8.77
C SER A 37 2.66 4.59 8.61
N GLY A 38 1.36 4.60 8.87
CA GLY A 38 0.53 5.80 8.77
C GLY A 38 -0.02 6.08 7.37
N ARG A 39 -0.89 7.09 7.30
CA ARG A 39 -1.58 7.45 6.04
C ARG A 39 -0.63 8.03 5.00
N ASN A 40 0.32 8.86 5.41
CA ASN A 40 1.26 9.49 4.48
C ASN A 40 2.16 8.45 3.80
N ALA A 41 2.64 7.46 4.53
CA ALA A 41 3.42 6.36 3.96
C ALA A 41 2.63 5.53 2.95
N LEU A 42 1.32 5.32 3.17
CA LEU A 42 0.46 4.67 2.19
C LEU A 42 0.39 5.47 0.89
N LEU A 43 0.26 6.80 0.97
CA LEU A 43 0.20 7.66 -0.21
C LEU A 43 1.51 7.70 -0.97
N GLU A 44 2.64 7.75 -0.23
CA GLU A 44 3.97 7.66 -0.81
C GLU A 44 4.18 6.33 -1.56
N LEU A 45 3.80 5.20 -0.95
CA LEU A 45 3.85 3.90 -1.63
C LEU A 45 2.91 3.82 -2.83
N ALA A 46 1.71 4.41 -2.75
CA ALA A 46 0.77 4.41 -3.87
C ALA A 46 1.26 5.27 -5.04
N GLY A 47 2.06 6.31 -4.76
CA GLY A 47 2.68 7.19 -5.75
C GLY A 47 4.03 6.71 -6.29
N ARG A 48 4.48 5.50 -5.93
CA ARG A 48 5.71 4.92 -6.49
C ARG A 48 5.59 4.74 -8.00
N ALA A 49 6.57 5.23 -8.74
CA ALA A 49 6.64 5.12 -10.21
C ALA A 49 7.53 3.96 -10.68
N ASP A 50 8.13 3.21 -9.76
CA ASP A 50 8.94 2.01 -10.02
C ASP A 50 8.10 0.72 -10.06
N VAL A 51 6.78 0.86 -10.14
CA VAL A 51 5.83 -0.25 -10.34
C VAL A 51 5.07 -0.05 -11.65
N ASN A 52 4.65 -1.15 -12.29
CA ASN A 52 3.91 -1.07 -13.55
C ASN A 52 2.39 -0.98 -13.37
N LEU A 53 1.88 -1.48 -12.24
CA LEU A 53 0.45 -1.59 -11.98
C LEU A 53 0.17 -1.44 -10.48
N THR A 54 -0.77 -0.57 -10.14
CA THR A 54 -1.32 -0.44 -8.79
C THR A 54 -2.71 -1.06 -8.74
N MET A 55 -2.89 -2.07 -7.89
CA MET A 55 -4.21 -2.66 -7.64
C MET A 55 -4.82 -2.07 -6.37
N ASN A 56 -5.90 -1.29 -6.52
CA ASN A 56 -6.55 -0.67 -5.37
C ASN A 56 -7.70 -1.55 -4.85
N GLY A 57 -7.45 -2.19 -3.70
CA GLY A 57 -8.43 -2.99 -2.96
C GLY A 57 -9.11 -2.29 -1.78
N LEU A 58 -8.89 -0.98 -1.57
CA LEU A 58 -9.44 -0.24 -0.43
C LEU A 58 -10.92 0.09 -0.67
N VAL A 59 -11.76 -0.12 0.33
CA VAL A 59 -13.19 0.18 0.22
C VAL A 59 -13.49 1.66 0.51
N GLY A 60 -14.53 2.19 -0.15
CA GLY A 60 -15.02 3.56 0.07
C GLY A 60 -14.02 4.66 -0.32
N SER A 61 -14.21 5.85 0.24
CA SER A 61 -13.41 7.05 -0.08
C SER A 61 -11.93 6.94 0.31
N ALA A 62 -11.59 6.02 1.21
CA ALA A 62 -10.21 5.81 1.66
C ALA A 62 -9.26 5.40 0.51
N GLY A 63 -9.80 4.77 -0.54
CA GLY A 63 -9.06 4.34 -1.74
C GLY A 63 -8.84 5.44 -2.77
N MET A 64 -9.62 6.52 -2.76
CA MET A 64 -9.58 7.54 -3.81
C MET A 64 -8.23 8.25 -3.90
N GLU A 65 -7.69 8.68 -2.76
CA GLU A 65 -6.43 9.41 -2.70
C GLU A 65 -5.22 8.55 -3.13
N PRO A 66 -5.04 7.29 -2.67
CA PRO A 66 -4.05 6.38 -3.25
C PRO A 66 -4.18 6.16 -4.76
N THR A 67 -5.40 6.04 -5.28
CA THR A 67 -5.63 5.94 -6.74
C THR A 67 -5.11 7.18 -7.46
N ILE A 68 -5.40 8.37 -6.93
CA ILE A 68 -4.96 9.63 -7.53
C ILE A 68 -3.43 9.73 -7.53
N GLU A 69 -2.76 9.33 -6.45
CA GLU A 69 -1.29 9.35 -6.39
C GLU A 69 -0.65 8.41 -7.42
N ALA A 70 -1.21 7.23 -7.64
CA ALA A 70 -0.75 6.32 -8.70
C ALA A 70 -0.93 6.95 -10.10
N ILE A 71 -2.11 7.52 -10.39
CA ILE A 71 -2.43 8.15 -11.68
C ILE A 71 -1.52 9.35 -11.95
N LYS A 72 -1.26 10.19 -10.94
CA LYS A 72 -0.35 11.36 -11.08
C LYS A 72 1.05 10.97 -11.53
N ASN A 73 1.51 9.79 -11.15
CA ASN A 73 2.82 9.25 -11.50
C ASN A 73 2.80 8.40 -12.78
N GLY A 74 1.65 8.32 -13.47
CA GLY A 74 1.51 7.61 -14.74
C GLY A 74 1.49 6.09 -14.62
N VAL A 75 1.19 5.57 -13.43
CA VAL A 75 1.07 4.13 -13.18
C VAL A 75 -0.33 3.64 -13.53
N ASP A 76 -0.43 2.51 -14.22
CA ASP A 76 -1.72 1.89 -14.52
C ASP A 76 -2.42 1.48 -13.22
N VAL A 77 -3.74 1.74 -13.12
CA VAL A 77 -4.52 1.40 -11.93
C VAL A 77 -5.57 0.34 -12.24
N ALA A 78 -5.46 -0.81 -11.58
CA ALA A 78 -6.52 -1.81 -11.54
C ALA A 78 -7.47 -1.52 -10.37
N LEU A 79 -8.67 -1.04 -10.70
CA LEU A 79 -9.73 -0.74 -9.72
C LEU A 79 -10.56 -1.99 -9.44
N SER A 80 -10.59 -2.44 -8.17
CA SER A 80 -11.45 -3.55 -7.75
C SER A 80 -12.74 -3.08 -7.07
N ASN A 81 -12.94 -1.77 -6.92
CA ASN A 81 -14.03 -1.14 -6.18
C ASN A 81 -14.92 -0.27 -7.09
N LYS A 82 -16.22 -0.55 -7.11
CA LYS A 82 -17.22 0.16 -7.95
C LYS A 82 -17.36 1.63 -7.51
N GLU A 83 -17.18 1.89 -6.23
CA GLU A 83 -17.34 3.22 -5.61
C GLU A 83 -16.35 4.25 -6.19
N SER A 84 -15.14 3.82 -6.56
CA SER A 84 -14.12 4.70 -7.18
C SER A 84 -14.51 5.22 -8.56
N MET A 85 -15.52 4.61 -9.21
CA MET A 85 -16.04 5.01 -10.52
C MET A 85 -17.37 5.78 -10.41
N VAL A 86 -17.99 5.80 -9.23
CA VAL A 86 -19.34 6.32 -9.00
C VAL A 86 -19.33 7.65 -8.24
N MET A 87 -18.37 7.85 -7.34
CA MET A 87 -18.14 9.14 -6.68
C MET A 87 -17.36 10.10 -7.58
#